data_AF-A0A8C1A853-F1
#
_entry.id   AF-A0A8C1A853-F1
#
_cell.length_a   1.000
_cell.length_b   1.000
_cell.length_c   1.000
_cell.angle_alpha   90.00
_cell.angle_beta   90.00
_cell.angle_gamma   90.00
#
_symmetry.space_group_name_H-M   'P 1'
#
loop_
_entity.id
_entity.type
_entity.pdbx_description
1 polymer ?
#
loop_
_entity_poly.entity_id
_entity_poly.type
_entity_poly.pdbx_seq_one_letter_code
_entity_poly.pdbx_strand_id
1 'polypeptide(L)'
;MKPLITFVLLSLCLLPIIFVLVNSRSFSIDYKNNCFRKDGKPFQYISGSIHYSRIPREYWKDRLLKMYMTGLNAIQVYVPWNFHETLQGVFNFAGDRDLEYFLNLANQTGLLVILRPGPYICAEWEMGGLPAWLLQKPNIILRSADTEYLKATSVWFGVLLTKMRPWLYQNGGNIISVQVENEYGSYFACDYNYMRHLHNLFRLFLGEDVILFTTDGNTDKEMICGTLEGLYATIDFGTDTNITAAFIRQRRFEPKGPLVNSEFYTGWLDHWGDKHASVDTVKVSKMLGEMLSMGASVNMYMFEGGTNFGYWNGADHDTRFRSVVTSYDYNAPLSEAGDPTDKLLAIRDVIKNFRDIPVGPMPPATPKFAYGFVTLQKVGNISSLLDTLSPQGPVQSQYPLTFEEIKQYYGSMLYRTTLPRNVPEPTPLISPLNGIHDRAYVSVNGVYKGLMERDTALVMNVTGQQGDQLDIIVENMGRVNFGSYINDNKGLLGNLILGNDVLTDWSIYPLDIDTAVANGWLQAGHSGSGMEAGDGPMIYSGTLKPTGLAWDTFVKLNGWTKGQVWVNGVNLGRYWPQRGPQQTLYVPGPFLSATQPNNITVLELERAPSHRRILFMDRPQFFLNHSGWSVS
;
A
#
# COMPACT_ATOMS: atom_id res chain seq x y z
N MET A 1 -95.01 -34.48 -7.63
CA MET A 1 -94.70 -34.64 -9.07
C MET A 1 -93.54 -33.71 -9.41
N LYS A 2 -92.34 -34.28 -9.63
CA LYS A 2 -91.22 -33.83 -10.49
C LYS A 2 -90.65 -32.38 -10.34
N PRO A 3 -89.39 -32.11 -10.76
CA PRO A 3 -88.29 -31.69 -9.86
C PRO A 3 -87.59 -30.39 -10.36
N LEU A 4 -86.30 -30.19 -9.98
CA LEU A 4 -85.29 -29.16 -10.36
C LEU A 4 -84.95 -28.24 -9.18
N ILE A 5 -83.71 -27.84 -8.85
CA ILE A 5 -82.38 -27.97 -9.46
C ILE A 5 -81.34 -27.75 -8.35
N THR A 6 -80.26 -28.51 -8.41
CA THR A 6 -79.04 -28.36 -7.61
C THR A 6 -78.23 -27.16 -8.13
N PHE A 7 -77.90 -26.20 -7.27
CA PHE A 7 -76.83 -25.23 -7.53
C PHE A 7 -75.88 -25.19 -6.32
N VAL A 8 -74.70 -25.78 -6.49
CA VAL A 8 -73.56 -25.61 -5.58
C VAL A 8 -72.87 -24.32 -5.97
N LEU A 9 -72.97 -23.29 -5.13
CA LEU A 9 -72.17 -22.07 -5.26
C LEU A 9 -70.73 -22.37 -4.81
N LEU A 10 -69.80 -22.49 -5.77
CA LEU A 10 -68.38 -22.32 -5.50
C LEU A 10 -68.11 -20.83 -5.28
N SER A 11 -67.82 -20.45 -4.05
CA SER A 11 -67.27 -19.12 -3.73
C SER A 11 -65.79 -19.11 -4.11
N LEU A 12 -65.46 -18.48 -5.25
CA LEU A 12 -64.09 -18.10 -5.58
C LEU A 12 -63.68 -16.91 -4.69
N CYS A 13 -62.92 -17.17 -3.63
CA CYS A 13 -62.15 -16.13 -2.96
C CYS A 13 -61.02 -15.68 -3.88
N LEU A 14 -61.26 -14.61 -4.64
CA LEU A 14 -60.23 -13.79 -5.28
C LEU A 14 -59.39 -13.11 -4.18
N LEU A 15 -58.27 -13.74 -3.81
CA LEU A 15 -57.16 -13.07 -3.14
C LEU A 15 -56.54 -12.10 -4.16
N PRO A 16 -56.42 -10.79 -3.89
CA PRO A 16 -55.63 -9.92 -4.73
C PRO A 16 -54.18 -10.34 -4.55
N ILE A 17 -53.61 -10.96 -5.58
CA ILE A 17 -52.16 -11.12 -5.71
C ILE A 17 -51.61 -9.70 -5.83
N ILE A 18 -51.19 -9.13 -4.71
CA ILE A 18 -50.31 -7.97 -4.69
C ILE A 18 -49.00 -8.49 -5.27
N PHE A 19 -48.82 -8.31 -6.58
CA PHE A 19 -47.49 -8.30 -7.16
C PHE A 19 -46.75 -7.13 -6.51
N VAL A 20 -46.04 -7.42 -5.42
CA VAL A 20 -44.90 -6.59 -5.05
C VAL A 20 -43.96 -6.75 -6.23
N LEU A 21 -43.93 -5.74 -7.11
CA LEU A 21 -42.82 -5.52 -8.03
C LEU A 21 -41.59 -5.42 -7.13
N VAL A 22 -40.94 -6.56 -6.87
CA VAL A 22 -39.59 -6.58 -6.33
C VAL A 22 -38.76 -5.94 -7.42
N ASN A 23 -38.51 -4.64 -7.25
CA ASN A 23 -37.64 -3.91 -8.16
C ASN A 23 -36.25 -4.54 -8.00
N SER A 24 -35.90 -5.46 -8.89
CA SER A 24 -34.65 -6.21 -8.78
C SER A 24 -33.51 -5.21 -8.91
N ARG A 25 -32.61 -5.19 -7.92
CA ARG A 25 -31.44 -4.31 -7.93
C ARG A 25 -30.62 -4.60 -9.18
N SER A 26 -30.35 -3.58 -9.97
CA SER A 26 -29.61 -3.71 -11.23
C SER A 26 -28.63 -2.56 -11.40
N PHE A 27 -27.42 -2.85 -11.88
CA PHE A 27 -26.46 -1.83 -12.30
C PHE A 27 -25.92 -2.20 -13.68
N SER A 28 -26.07 -1.33 -14.67
CA SER A 28 -25.79 -1.66 -16.08
C SER A 28 -25.31 -0.45 -16.87
N ILE A 29 -24.66 -0.69 -18.01
CA ILE A 29 -24.32 0.37 -18.98
C ILE A 29 -25.48 0.57 -19.95
N ASP A 30 -25.94 1.81 -20.11
CA ASP A 30 -26.84 2.20 -21.18
C ASP A 30 -26.04 2.82 -22.33
N TYR A 31 -25.64 1.96 -23.28
CA TYR A 31 -24.91 2.37 -24.48
C TYR A 31 -25.72 3.30 -25.39
N LYS A 32 -27.06 3.32 -25.31
CA LYS A 32 -27.87 4.22 -26.14
C LYS A 32 -27.79 5.66 -25.63
N ASN A 33 -27.78 5.84 -24.31
CA ASN A 33 -27.78 7.15 -23.66
C ASN A 33 -26.43 7.52 -23.03
N ASN A 34 -25.37 6.74 -23.27
CA ASN A 34 -24.02 7.00 -22.79
C ASN A 34 -23.92 7.26 -21.27
N CYS A 35 -24.64 6.48 -20.46
CA CYS A 35 -24.65 6.61 -19.01
C CYS A 35 -24.71 5.24 -18.32
N PHE A 36 -24.48 5.20 -17.01
CA PHE A 36 -24.86 4.03 -16.21
C PHE A 36 -26.36 4.10 -15.89
N ARG A 37 -26.96 2.94 -15.64
CA ARG A 37 -28.27 2.82 -15.01
C ARG A 37 -28.18 2.07 -13.70
N LYS A 38 -28.72 2.68 -12.64
CA LYS A 38 -28.92 2.05 -11.34
C LYS A 38 -30.42 1.92 -11.11
N ASP A 39 -30.89 0.68 -10.95
CA ASP A 39 -32.31 0.33 -10.79
C ASP A 39 -33.19 0.95 -11.90
N GLY A 40 -32.72 0.86 -13.15
CA GLY A 40 -33.39 1.40 -14.33
C GLY A 40 -33.27 2.92 -14.52
N LYS A 41 -32.71 3.68 -13.57
CA LYS A 41 -32.57 5.14 -13.66
C LYS A 41 -31.15 5.55 -14.09
N PRO A 42 -30.99 6.62 -14.90
CA PRO A 42 -29.66 7.18 -15.20
C PRO A 42 -28.88 7.46 -13.92
N PHE A 43 -27.59 7.13 -13.94
CA PHE A 43 -26.72 7.22 -12.78
C PHE A 43 -25.31 7.68 -13.20
N GLN A 44 -24.73 8.54 -12.37
CA GLN A 44 -23.36 9.03 -12.46
C GLN A 44 -22.72 8.85 -11.08
N TYR A 45 -21.60 8.15 -11.00
CA TYR A 45 -20.86 8.11 -9.74
C TYR A 45 -19.88 9.28 -9.64
N ILE A 46 -19.76 9.80 -8.43
CA ILE A 46 -18.72 10.69 -7.98
C ILE A 46 -18.04 9.95 -6.83
N SER A 47 -16.88 9.38 -7.13
CA SER A 47 -16.15 8.45 -6.28
C SER A 47 -14.86 9.06 -5.76
N GLY A 48 -14.38 8.54 -4.64
CA GLY A 48 -13.06 8.82 -4.10
C GLY A 48 -12.35 7.53 -3.72
N SER A 49 -11.05 7.46 -3.98
CA SER A 49 -10.23 6.31 -3.61
C SER A 49 -9.87 6.36 -2.13
N ILE A 50 -10.04 5.23 -1.46
CA ILE A 50 -9.66 4.99 -0.08
C ILE A 50 -9.14 3.56 0.04
N HIS A 51 -7.98 3.36 0.65
CA HIS A 51 -7.38 2.03 0.81
C HIS A 51 -7.47 1.60 2.28
N TYR A 52 -8.33 0.62 2.58
CA TYR A 52 -8.49 0.09 3.93
C TYR A 52 -7.18 -0.48 4.51
N SER A 53 -6.26 -0.94 3.64
CA SER A 53 -4.94 -1.43 4.04
C SER A 53 -3.97 -0.31 4.49
N ARG A 54 -4.32 0.96 4.29
CA ARG A 54 -3.53 2.14 4.67
C ARG A 54 -4.11 2.92 5.85
N ILE A 55 -5.23 2.46 6.41
CA ILE A 55 -5.98 3.14 7.47
C ILE A 55 -6.34 2.10 8.54
N PRO A 56 -6.05 2.33 9.84
CA PRO A 56 -6.48 1.41 10.90
C PRO A 56 -7.99 1.23 10.90
N ARG A 57 -8.46 0.00 11.18
CA ARG A 57 -9.87 -0.38 11.14
C ARG A 57 -10.78 0.50 11.98
N GLU A 58 -10.31 0.97 13.12
CA GLU A 58 -11.03 1.85 14.04
C GLU A 58 -11.44 3.17 13.37
N TYR A 59 -10.72 3.57 12.32
CA TYR A 59 -10.94 4.83 11.61
C TYR A 59 -11.72 4.69 10.30
N TRP A 60 -11.92 3.48 9.77
CA TRP A 60 -12.66 3.29 8.51
C TRP A 60 -14.01 4.01 8.48
N LYS A 61 -14.80 3.89 9.55
CA LYS A 61 -16.12 4.55 9.62
C LYS A 61 -16.02 6.07 9.60
N ASP A 62 -15.03 6.66 10.30
CA ASP A 62 -14.81 8.10 10.29
C ASP A 62 -14.49 8.60 8.88
N ARG A 63 -13.58 7.89 8.19
CA ARG A 63 -13.13 8.26 6.84
C ARG A 63 -14.26 8.19 5.84
N LEU A 64 -14.99 7.07 5.84
CA LEU A 64 -16.16 6.85 5.00
C LEU A 64 -17.24 7.91 5.24
N LEU A 65 -17.47 8.31 6.50
CA LEU A 65 -18.44 9.35 6.80
C LEU A 65 -18.02 10.71 6.24
N LYS A 66 -16.74 11.10 6.36
CA LYS A 66 -16.22 12.35 5.77
C LYS A 66 -16.34 12.36 4.25
N MET A 67 -16.03 11.23 3.61
CA MET A 67 -16.21 11.00 2.17
C MET A 67 -17.68 11.16 1.76
N TYR A 68 -18.60 10.47 2.44
CA TYR A 68 -20.04 10.59 2.21
C TYR A 68 -20.53 12.02 2.40
N MET A 69 -20.16 12.65 3.51
CA MET A 69 -20.57 14.02 3.80
C MET A 69 -20.10 14.97 2.71
N THR A 70 -18.92 14.78 2.11
CA THR A 70 -18.43 15.59 0.98
C THR A 70 -19.36 15.57 -0.23
N GLY A 71 -20.20 14.54 -0.37
CA GLY A 71 -21.16 14.39 -1.46
C GLY A 71 -20.84 13.23 -2.40
N LEU A 72 -19.88 12.36 -2.05
CA LEU A 72 -19.60 11.15 -2.80
C LEU A 72 -20.77 10.17 -2.68
N ASN A 73 -21.13 9.49 -3.78
CA ASN A 73 -22.07 8.34 -3.75
C ASN A 73 -21.36 6.99 -3.88
N ALA A 74 -20.07 6.99 -4.16
CA ALA A 74 -19.27 5.80 -4.29
C ALA A 74 -17.88 6.00 -3.69
N ILE A 75 -17.21 4.89 -3.43
CA ILE A 75 -15.78 4.83 -3.14
C ILE A 75 -15.13 3.83 -4.09
N GLN A 76 -13.83 3.99 -4.31
CA GLN A 76 -13.02 3.03 -5.06
C GLN A 76 -11.95 2.44 -4.14
N VAL A 77 -11.73 1.12 -4.23
CA VAL A 77 -10.85 0.41 -3.30
C VAL A 77 -10.06 -0.68 -4.02
N TYR A 78 -8.74 -0.69 -3.81
CA TYR A 78 -7.87 -1.80 -4.21
C TYR A 78 -7.91 -2.96 -3.22
N VAL A 79 -7.62 -4.18 -3.67
CA VAL A 79 -7.38 -5.35 -2.81
C VAL A 79 -5.94 -5.84 -3.00
N PRO A 80 -5.00 -5.47 -2.11
CA PRO A 80 -3.62 -5.92 -2.23
C PRO A 80 -3.52 -7.42 -1.90
N TRP A 81 -3.20 -8.25 -2.90
CA TRP A 81 -3.13 -9.70 -2.72
C TRP A 81 -2.11 -10.10 -1.63
N ASN A 82 -0.92 -9.50 -1.64
CA ASN A 82 0.12 -9.74 -0.64
C ASN A 82 -0.27 -9.33 0.79
N PHE A 83 -1.27 -8.46 0.96
CA PHE A 83 -1.82 -8.11 2.26
C PHE A 83 -2.77 -9.20 2.78
N HIS A 84 -3.31 -10.06 1.93
CA HIS A 84 -4.18 -11.17 2.35
C HIS A 84 -3.48 -12.52 2.35
N GLU A 85 -2.49 -12.73 1.49
CA GLU A 85 -1.77 -14.00 1.34
C GLU A 85 -0.24 -13.78 1.48
N THR A 86 0.18 -13.39 2.69
CA THR A 86 1.61 -13.12 2.99
C THR A 86 2.49 -14.36 2.86
N LEU A 87 1.90 -15.55 3.07
CA LEU A 87 2.50 -16.85 2.79
C LEU A 87 1.57 -17.60 1.83
N GLN A 88 2.15 -18.30 0.86
CA GLN A 88 1.37 -19.07 -0.11
C GLN A 88 0.42 -20.07 0.58
N GLY A 89 -0.86 -20.00 0.24
CA GLY A 89 -1.94 -20.80 0.78
C GLY A 89 -2.53 -20.32 2.12
N VAL A 90 -1.97 -19.26 2.73
CA VAL A 90 -2.42 -18.75 4.04
C VAL A 90 -3.12 -17.41 3.87
N PHE A 91 -4.46 -17.45 3.85
CA PHE A 91 -5.31 -16.28 3.66
C PHE A 91 -5.74 -15.66 4.99
N ASN A 92 -5.60 -14.34 5.12
CA ASN A 92 -6.03 -13.57 6.28
C ASN A 92 -6.98 -12.43 5.87
N PHE A 93 -8.19 -12.46 6.43
CA PHE A 93 -9.23 -11.45 6.28
C PHE A 93 -9.75 -10.95 7.64
N ALA A 94 -8.92 -11.00 8.70
CA ALA A 94 -9.27 -10.55 10.04
C ALA A 94 -8.62 -9.19 10.38
N GLY A 95 -9.15 -8.50 11.39
CA GLY A 95 -8.60 -7.21 11.86
C GLY A 95 -8.60 -6.15 10.75
N ASP A 96 -7.46 -5.50 10.52
CA ASP A 96 -7.26 -4.51 9.45
C ASP A 96 -7.33 -5.12 8.03
N ARG A 97 -7.40 -6.45 7.90
CA ARG A 97 -7.54 -7.17 6.61
C ARG A 97 -9.00 -7.54 6.31
N ASP A 98 -9.94 -7.09 7.13
CA ASP A 98 -11.36 -7.46 7.02
C ASP A 98 -12.10 -6.63 5.96
N LEU A 99 -11.89 -6.99 4.69
CA LEU A 99 -12.53 -6.34 3.54
C LEU A 99 -14.06 -6.44 3.59
N GLU A 100 -14.63 -7.55 4.05
CA GLU A 100 -16.09 -7.73 4.14
C GLU A 100 -16.69 -6.76 5.17
N TYR A 101 -16.03 -6.55 6.31
CA TYR A 101 -16.42 -5.52 7.27
C TYR A 101 -16.26 -4.10 6.71
N PHE A 102 -15.20 -3.81 5.95
CA PHE A 102 -15.04 -2.51 5.28
C PHE A 102 -16.18 -2.24 4.30
N LEU A 103 -16.53 -3.22 3.46
CA LEU A 103 -17.67 -3.12 2.52
C LEU A 103 -19.00 -2.92 3.25
N ASN A 104 -19.19 -3.60 4.38
CA ASN A 104 -20.34 -3.41 5.26
C ASN A 104 -20.44 -1.97 5.79
N LEU A 105 -19.33 -1.40 6.26
CA LEU A 105 -19.30 -0.01 6.74
C LEU A 105 -19.61 0.98 5.62
N ALA A 106 -19.06 0.77 4.41
CA ALA A 106 -19.38 1.59 3.26
C ALA A 106 -20.88 1.52 2.93
N ASN A 107 -21.47 0.32 2.96
CA ASN A 107 -22.90 0.10 2.71
C ASN A 107 -23.77 0.80 3.76
N GLN A 108 -23.44 0.67 5.06
CA GLN A 108 -24.14 1.34 6.16
C GLN A 108 -24.05 2.87 6.07
N THR A 109 -22.95 3.39 5.52
CA THR A 109 -22.75 4.83 5.29
C THR A 109 -23.54 5.32 4.07
N GLY A 110 -24.04 4.42 3.22
CA GLY A 110 -24.78 4.75 1.99
C GLY A 110 -23.88 4.95 0.77
N LEU A 111 -22.66 4.39 0.79
CA LEU A 111 -21.70 4.46 -0.30
C LEU A 111 -21.70 3.17 -1.13
N LEU A 112 -21.76 3.32 -2.45
CA LEU A 112 -21.48 2.26 -3.42
C LEU A 112 -19.96 2.01 -3.51
N VAL A 113 -19.57 0.88 -4.07
CA VAL A 113 -18.16 0.47 -4.19
C VAL A 113 -17.82 0.13 -5.62
N ILE A 114 -16.71 0.69 -6.08
CA ILE A 114 -15.98 0.28 -7.29
C ILE A 114 -14.79 -0.55 -6.80
N LEU A 115 -14.85 -1.86 -7.01
CA LEU A 115 -13.83 -2.79 -6.48
C LEU A 115 -12.70 -2.95 -7.49
N ARG A 116 -11.46 -2.88 -7.05
CA ARG A 116 -10.27 -3.10 -7.88
C ARG A 116 -9.40 -4.22 -7.30
N PRO A 117 -9.75 -5.49 -7.57
CA PRO A 117 -9.13 -6.63 -6.90
C PRO A 117 -7.81 -7.08 -7.52
N GLY A 118 -7.31 -6.42 -8.57
CA GLY A 118 -6.01 -6.70 -9.18
C GLY A 118 -6.04 -7.84 -10.22
N PRO A 119 -5.06 -8.77 -10.23
CA PRO A 119 -4.26 -9.21 -9.07
C PRO A 119 -3.05 -8.32 -8.78
N TYR A 120 -2.58 -7.60 -9.80
CA TYR A 120 -1.67 -6.47 -9.67
C TYR A 120 -2.46 -5.17 -9.56
N ILE A 121 -2.05 -4.28 -8.66
CA ILE A 121 -2.73 -3.02 -8.35
C ILE A 121 -1.85 -1.78 -8.47
N CYS A 122 -0.54 -1.92 -8.72
CA CYS A 122 0.42 -0.80 -8.65
C CYS A 122 0.36 -0.08 -7.29
N ALA A 123 -0.34 1.06 -7.24
CA ALA A 123 -0.79 1.77 -6.05
C ALA A 123 0.32 2.26 -5.12
N GLU A 124 1.56 2.37 -5.61
CA GLU A 124 2.74 2.66 -4.79
C GLU A 124 2.86 1.72 -3.59
N TRP A 125 2.39 0.49 -3.77
CA TRP A 125 2.34 -0.55 -2.76
C TRP A 125 3.37 -1.62 -3.09
N GLU A 126 3.93 -2.23 -2.06
CA GLU A 126 4.90 -3.32 -2.15
C GLU A 126 4.59 -4.29 -3.30
N MET A 127 5.49 -4.35 -4.28
CA MET A 127 5.41 -5.21 -5.48
C MET A 127 4.10 -5.09 -6.29
N GLY A 128 3.45 -3.92 -6.26
CA GLY A 128 2.17 -3.70 -6.92
C GLY A 128 1.05 -4.59 -6.35
N GLY A 129 1.15 -4.97 -5.07
CA GLY A 129 0.21 -5.88 -4.40
C GLY A 129 0.45 -7.36 -4.67
N LEU A 130 1.41 -7.72 -5.52
CA LEU A 130 1.75 -9.13 -5.78
C LEU A 130 2.53 -9.72 -4.60
N PRO A 131 2.27 -10.98 -4.21
CA PRO A 131 3.04 -11.62 -3.16
C PRO A 131 4.47 -11.94 -3.60
N ALA A 132 5.45 -11.56 -2.79
CA ALA A 132 6.87 -11.81 -3.08
C ALA A 132 7.23 -13.31 -3.18
N TRP A 133 6.44 -14.19 -2.57
CA TRP A 133 6.64 -15.64 -2.69
C TRP A 133 6.50 -16.13 -4.15
N LEU A 134 5.87 -15.37 -5.06
CA LEU A 134 5.84 -15.65 -6.49
C LEU A 134 7.26 -15.70 -7.09
N LEU A 135 8.20 -14.90 -6.58
CA LEU A 135 9.58 -14.82 -7.07
C LEU A 135 10.45 -16.00 -6.63
N GLN A 136 9.95 -16.90 -5.78
CA GLN A 136 10.62 -18.18 -5.54
C GLN A 136 10.66 -19.06 -6.79
N LYS A 137 9.78 -18.81 -7.77
CA LYS A 137 9.86 -19.45 -9.07
C LYS A 137 10.84 -18.66 -9.94
N PRO A 138 12.00 -19.23 -10.29
CA PRO A 138 12.94 -18.55 -11.16
C PRO A 138 12.32 -18.28 -12.53
N ASN A 139 12.62 -17.12 -13.10
CA ASN A 139 12.17 -16.68 -14.43
C ASN A 139 10.65 -16.56 -14.60
N ILE A 140 9.88 -16.45 -13.50
CA ILE A 140 8.45 -16.17 -13.60
C ILE A 140 8.20 -14.84 -14.33
N ILE A 141 7.31 -14.86 -15.31
CA ILE A 141 6.87 -13.63 -15.99
C ILE A 141 5.56 -13.19 -15.34
N LEU A 142 5.65 -12.24 -14.42
CA LEU A 142 4.49 -11.65 -13.75
C LEU A 142 3.55 -10.98 -14.78
N ARG A 143 2.26 -10.91 -14.46
CA ARG A 143 1.23 -10.27 -15.29
C ARG A 143 1.23 -10.78 -16.75
N SER A 144 1.37 -12.10 -16.92
CA SER A 144 1.39 -12.77 -18.22
C SER A 144 0.71 -14.14 -18.15
N ALA A 145 0.63 -14.85 -19.27
CA ALA A 145 0.11 -16.22 -19.32
C ALA A 145 1.12 -17.29 -18.85
N ASP A 146 2.16 -16.90 -18.10
CA ASP A 146 3.00 -17.84 -17.36
C ASP A 146 2.14 -18.80 -16.52
N THR A 147 2.35 -20.10 -16.69
CA THR A 147 1.48 -21.13 -16.10
C THR A 147 1.47 -21.09 -14.57
N GLU A 148 2.60 -20.79 -13.93
CA GLU A 148 2.66 -20.71 -12.47
C GLU A 148 2.00 -19.43 -11.96
N TYR A 149 2.16 -18.32 -12.67
CA TYR A 149 1.45 -17.08 -12.35
C TYR A 149 -0.07 -17.22 -12.51
N LEU A 150 -0.53 -17.82 -13.61
CA LEU A 150 -1.96 -18.09 -13.84
C LEU A 150 -2.53 -19.03 -12.78
N LYS A 151 -1.79 -20.06 -12.36
CA LYS A 151 -2.22 -20.96 -11.30
C LYS A 151 -2.37 -20.22 -9.97
N ALA A 152 -1.37 -19.43 -9.59
CA ALA A 152 -1.39 -18.66 -8.35
C ALA A 152 -2.54 -17.65 -8.32
N THR A 153 -2.72 -16.88 -9.40
CA THR A 153 -3.82 -15.89 -9.53
C THR A 153 -5.19 -16.57 -9.54
N SER A 154 -5.33 -17.76 -10.14
CA SER A 154 -6.58 -18.52 -10.12
C SER A 154 -6.98 -18.95 -8.71
N VAL A 155 -6.02 -19.39 -7.89
CA VAL A 155 -6.27 -19.74 -6.48
C VAL A 155 -6.68 -18.50 -5.69
N TRP A 156 -5.94 -17.40 -5.83
CA TRP A 156 -6.26 -16.13 -5.16
C TRP A 156 -7.67 -15.65 -5.49
N PHE A 157 -8.02 -15.57 -6.77
CA PHE A 157 -9.36 -15.12 -7.17
C PHE A 157 -10.46 -16.10 -6.80
N GLY A 158 -10.19 -17.39 -6.75
CA GLY A 158 -11.14 -18.37 -6.23
C GLY A 158 -11.53 -18.07 -4.77
N VAL A 159 -10.58 -17.64 -3.94
CA VAL A 159 -10.85 -17.22 -2.56
C VAL A 159 -11.52 -15.85 -2.52
N LEU A 160 -10.90 -14.83 -3.14
CA LEU A 160 -11.38 -13.45 -3.05
C LEU A 160 -12.76 -13.27 -3.70
N LEU A 161 -12.94 -13.68 -4.95
CA LEU A 161 -14.17 -13.38 -5.69
C LEU A 161 -15.38 -14.15 -5.15
N THR A 162 -15.17 -15.33 -4.57
CA THR A 162 -16.22 -16.04 -3.82
C THR A 162 -16.71 -15.20 -2.64
N LYS A 163 -15.81 -14.54 -1.90
CA LYS A 163 -16.17 -13.61 -0.82
C LYS A 163 -16.84 -12.35 -1.33
N MET A 164 -16.46 -11.85 -2.52
CA MET A 164 -17.01 -10.61 -3.08
C MET A 164 -18.39 -10.79 -3.73
N ARG A 165 -18.74 -12.00 -4.18
CA ARG A 165 -20.01 -12.25 -4.88
C ARG A 165 -21.26 -11.80 -4.10
N PRO A 166 -21.42 -12.07 -2.79
CA PRO A 166 -22.57 -11.55 -2.02
C PRO A 166 -22.62 -10.02 -1.94
N TRP A 167 -21.46 -9.36 -2.06
CA TRP A 167 -21.34 -7.90 -2.00
C TRP A 167 -21.66 -7.21 -3.33
N LEU A 168 -21.90 -7.94 -4.41
CA LEU A 168 -22.35 -7.38 -5.68
C LEU A 168 -23.73 -6.71 -5.54
N TYR A 169 -23.92 -5.60 -6.25
CA TYR A 169 -25.12 -4.78 -6.15
C TYR A 169 -26.41 -5.55 -6.46
N GLN A 170 -26.38 -6.41 -7.48
CA GLN A 170 -27.50 -7.28 -7.86
C GLN A 170 -27.81 -8.37 -6.82
N ASN A 171 -26.82 -8.72 -5.98
CA ASN A 171 -26.97 -9.72 -4.91
C ASN A 171 -27.32 -9.10 -3.54
N GLY A 172 -27.54 -7.79 -3.48
CA GLY A 172 -27.90 -7.10 -2.25
C GLY A 172 -26.76 -6.34 -1.56
N GLY A 173 -25.52 -6.45 -2.04
CA GLY A 173 -24.38 -5.68 -1.54
C GLY A 173 -24.24 -4.30 -2.18
N ASN A 174 -23.08 -3.68 -2.14
CA ASN A 174 -22.85 -2.31 -2.64
C ASN A 174 -21.80 -2.19 -3.75
N ILE A 175 -21.22 -3.30 -4.23
CA ILE A 175 -20.26 -3.30 -5.34
C ILE A 175 -20.99 -3.17 -6.69
N ILE A 176 -20.76 -2.07 -7.40
CA ILE A 176 -21.43 -1.75 -8.67
C ILE A 176 -20.62 -2.09 -9.91
N SER A 177 -19.29 -2.09 -9.80
CA SER A 177 -18.38 -2.47 -10.88
C SER A 177 -17.08 -3.02 -10.30
N VAL A 178 -16.38 -3.83 -11.11
CA VAL A 178 -15.14 -4.50 -10.72
C VAL A 178 -14.09 -4.32 -11.82
N GLN A 179 -12.94 -3.76 -11.46
CA GLN A 179 -11.82 -3.64 -12.40
C GLN A 179 -11.14 -5.00 -12.59
N VAL A 180 -10.70 -5.30 -13.80
CA VAL A 180 -9.87 -6.47 -14.10
C VAL A 180 -8.47 -5.98 -14.43
N GLU A 181 -7.45 -6.46 -13.71
CA GLU A 181 -6.09 -5.94 -13.81
C GLU A 181 -5.99 -4.45 -13.41
N ASN A 182 -4.85 -3.81 -13.67
CA ASN A 182 -4.63 -2.39 -13.50
C ASN A 182 -3.57 -1.84 -14.47
N GLU A 183 -3.96 -0.92 -15.36
CA GLU A 183 -3.07 -0.28 -16.34
C GLU A 183 -2.21 -1.31 -17.08
N TYR A 184 -2.84 -2.36 -17.58
CA TYR A 184 -2.13 -3.42 -18.27
C TYR A 184 -1.44 -2.92 -19.54
N GLY A 185 -2.01 -1.88 -20.15
CA GLY A 185 -1.45 -1.16 -21.28
C GLY A 185 -0.07 -0.56 -21.06
N SER A 186 0.25 -0.22 -19.81
CA SER A 186 1.56 0.33 -19.43
C SER A 186 2.59 -0.77 -19.15
N TYR A 187 2.19 -2.05 -19.16
CA TYR A 187 3.06 -3.20 -18.99
C TYR A 187 3.56 -3.78 -20.32
N PHE A 188 4.82 -4.20 -20.36
CA PHE A 188 5.49 -4.57 -21.62
C PHE A 188 4.94 -5.85 -22.26
N ALA A 189 4.32 -6.74 -21.48
CA ALA A 189 3.95 -8.08 -21.95
C ALA A 189 2.82 -8.05 -23.00
N CYS A 190 1.84 -7.15 -22.86
CA CYS A 190 0.70 -7.03 -23.78
C CYS A 190 0.04 -8.40 -24.10
N ASP A 191 -0.10 -9.27 -23.08
CA ASP A 191 -0.56 -10.64 -23.24
C ASP A 191 -2.08 -10.76 -23.07
N TYR A 192 -2.80 -10.83 -24.20
CA TYR A 192 -4.25 -11.02 -24.19
C TYR A 192 -4.71 -12.42 -23.72
N ASN A 193 -3.85 -13.44 -23.68
CA ASN A 193 -4.24 -14.73 -23.08
C ASN A 193 -4.41 -14.56 -21.57
N TYR A 194 -3.52 -13.80 -20.93
CA TYR A 194 -3.63 -13.45 -19.53
C TYR A 194 -4.89 -12.63 -19.25
N MET A 195 -5.14 -11.56 -20.01
CA MET A 195 -6.34 -10.74 -19.82
C MET A 195 -7.63 -11.55 -20.02
N ARG A 196 -7.68 -12.45 -21.03
CA ARG A 196 -8.83 -13.36 -21.23
C ARG A 196 -8.98 -14.38 -20.09
N HIS A 197 -7.87 -14.89 -19.55
CA HIS A 197 -7.90 -15.77 -18.38
C HIS A 197 -8.53 -15.07 -17.17
N LEU A 198 -8.11 -13.84 -16.87
CA LEU A 198 -8.71 -13.04 -15.80
C LEU A 198 -10.19 -12.75 -16.05
N HIS A 199 -10.56 -12.30 -17.26
CA HIS A 199 -11.96 -12.09 -17.62
C HIS A 199 -12.81 -13.34 -17.34
N ASN A 200 -12.37 -14.51 -17.79
CA ASN A 200 -13.10 -15.76 -17.59
C ASN A 200 -13.20 -16.15 -16.11
N LEU A 201 -12.13 -15.96 -15.33
CA LEU A 201 -12.17 -16.19 -13.88
C LEU A 201 -13.20 -15.28 -13.19
N PHE A 202 -13.22 -14.00 -13.54
CA PHE A 202 -14.15 -13.05 -12.93
C PHE A 202 -15.59 -13.39 -13.30
N ARG A 203 -15.88 -13.74 -14.56
CA ARG A 203 -17.20 -14.21 -14.99
C ARG A 203 -17.62 -15.49 -14.27
N LEU A 204 -16.71 -16.45 -14.12
CA LEU A 204 -16.97 -17.70 -13.40
C LEU A 204 -17.44 -17.46 -11.96
N PHE A 205 -16.78 -16.56 -11.21
CA PHE A 205 -17.10 -16.33 -9.81
C PHE A 205 -18.19 -15.28 -9.57
N LEU A 206 -18.21 -14.21 -10.35
CA LEU A 206 -19.09 -13.04 -10.13
C LEU A 206 -20.37 -13.07 -10.99
N GLY A 207 -20.40 -13.88 -12.05
CA GLY A 207 -21.51 -13.95 -13.00
C GLY A 207 -21.46 -12.88 -14.10
N GLU A 208 -22.50 -12.87 -14.93
CA GLU A 208 -22.57 -12.04 -16.15
C GLU A 208 -23.05 -10.60 -15.90
N ASP A 209 -23.80 -10.36 -14.82
CA ASP A 209 -24.49 -9.08 -14.62
C ASP A 209 -23.56 -7.94 -14.14
N VAL A 210 -22.48 -8.27 -13.42
CA VAL A 210 -21.56 -7.25 -12.92
C VAL A 210 -20.82 -6.59 -14.07
N ILE A 211 -20.67 -5.26 -14.01
CA ILE A 211 -19.83 -4.53 -14.95
C ILE A 211 -18.37 -4.81 -14.60
N LEU A 212 -17.69 -5.49 -15.52
CA LEU A 212 -16.24 -5.61 -15.50
C LEU A 212 -15.64 -4.52 -16.39
N PHE A 213 -14.55 -3.90 -15.94
CA PHE A 213 -13.91 -2.80 -16.66
C PHE A 213 -12.38 -2.85 -16.56
N THR A 214 -11.68 -2.14 -17.43
CA THR A 214 -10.23 -1.88 -17.33
C THR A 214 -9.97 -0.39 -17.20
N THR A 215 -8.81 -0.03 -16.67
CA THR A 215 -8.32 1.36 -16.59
C THR A 215 -6.91 1.38 -17.12
N ASP A 216 -6.65 2.32 -18.03
CA ASP A 216 -5.34 2.53 -18.63
C ASP A 216 -5.10 4.03 -18.87
N GLY A 217 -3.81 4.39 -18.88
CA GLY A 217 -3.37 5.72 -19.26
C GLY A 217 -3.95 6.16 -20.60
N ASN A 218 -4.14 7.46 -20.74
CA ASN A 218 -4.87 8.03 -21.86
C ASN A 218 -4.04 8.11 -23.17
N THR A 219 -3.25 7.10 -23.52
CA THR A 219 -2.53 7.02 -24.81
C THR A 219 -3.04 5.87 -25.67
N ASP A 220 -2.94 5.98 -27.00
CA ASP A 220 -3.35 4.88 -27.90
C ASP A 220 -2.54 3.60 -27.60
N LYS A 221 -1.25 3.72 -27.22
CA LYS A 221 -0.38 2.60 -26.88
C LYS A 221 -0.92 1.81 -25.67
N GLU A 222 -1.23 2.51 -24.60
CA GLU A 222 -1.71 1.89 -23.36
C GLU A 222 -3.10 1.29 -23.59
N MET A 223 -4.00 2.06 -24.19
CA MET A 223 -5.36 1.58 -24.48
C MET A 223 -5.39 0.35 -25.40
N ILE A 224 -4.49 0.23 -26.38
CA ILE A 224 -4.38 -0.96 -27.23
C ILE A 224 -4.14 -2.20 -26.37
N CYS A 225 -3.09 -2.20 -25.54
CA CYS A 225 -2.70 -3.39 -24.77
C CYS A 225 -3.55 -3.64 -23.53
N GLY A 226 -4.20 -2.60 -23.00
CA GLY A 226 -5.00 -2.70 -21.78
C GLY A 226 -6.48 -3.01 -21.99
N THR A 227 -7.03 -2.75 -23.18
CA THR A 227 -8.44 -3.01 -23.49
C THR A 227 -8.69 -4.45 -23.92
N LEU A 228 -9.82 -5.04 -23.51
CA LEU A 228 -10.28 -6.35 -23.96
C LEU A 228 -11.79 -6.34 -24.18
N GLU A 229 -12.26 -6.96 -25.27
CA GLU A 229 -13.69 -7.16 -25.51
C GLU A 229 -14.36 -7.88 -24.34
N GLY A 230 -15.53 -7.38 -23.90
CA GLY A 230 -16.26 -7.88 -22.73
C GLY A 230 -15.90 -7.17 -21.40
N LEU A 231 -14.86 -6.34 -21.41
CA LEU A 231 -14.50 -5.41 -20.34
C LEU A 231 -14.71 -3.98 -20.81
N TYR A 232 -15.42 -3.15 -20.04
CA TYR A 232 -15.61 -1.75 -20.43
C TYR A 232 -14.30 -0.95 -20.28
N ALA A 233 -13.83 -0.28 -21.32
CA ALA A 233 -12.58 0.47 -21.23
C ALA A 233 -12.77 1.86 -20.61
N THR A 234 -12.04 2.13 -19.54
CA THR A 234 -11.98 3.44 -18.87
C THR A 234 -10.56 3.98 -18.95
N ILE A 235 -10.39 5.26 -18.64
CA ILE A 235 -9.08 5.94 -18.66
C ILE A 235 -8.78 6.59 -17.32
N ASP A 236 -7.51 6.92 -17.11
CA ASP A 236 -7.06 7.81 -16.04
C ASP A 236 -6.32 9.04 -16.60
N PHE A 237 -6.31 10.12 -15.81
CA PHE A 237 -5.51 11.33 -16.05
C PHE A 237 -5.65 12.35 -14.92
N GLY A 238 -4.60 13.15 -14.72
CA GLY A 238 -4.54 14.25 -13.73
C GLY A 238 -4.76 15.64 -14.30
N THR A 239 -4.49 16.67 -13.48
CA THR A 239 -4.85 18.07 -13.75
C THR A 239 -4.16 18.74 -14.93
N ASP A 240 -3.03 18.19 -15.41
CA ASP A 240 -2.26 18.79 -16.52
C ASP A 240 -2.64 18.20 -17.90
N THR A 241 -3.71 17.40 -17.95
CA THR A 241 -4.22 16.79 -19.17
C THR A 241 -5.36 17.60 -19.80
N ASN A 242 -5.44 17.62 -21.14
CA ASN A 242 -6.62 18.11 -21.84
C ASN A 242 -7.78 17.10 -21.77
N ILE A 243 -8.84 17.44 -21.02
CA ILE A 243 -10.01 16.57 -20.77
C ILE A 243 -10.67 16.09 -22.07
N THR A 244 -10.86 16.99 -23.04
CA THR A 244 -11.51 16.65 -24.32
C THR A 244 -10.68 15.64 -25.09
N ALA A 245 -9.35 15.84 -25.16
CA ALA A 245 -8.46 14.90 -25.82
C ALA A 245 -8.45 13.54 -25.12
N ALA A 246 -8.45 13.51 -23.79
CA ALA A 246 -8.51 12.28 -23.01
C ALA A 246 -9.79 11.49 -23.30
N PHE A 247 -10.97 12.11 -23.20
CA PHE A 247 -12.24 11.43 -23.46
C PHE A 247 -12.49 11.09 -24.94
N ILE A 248 -11.91 11.85 -25.88
CA ILE A 248 -11.87 11.43 -27.30
C ILE A 248 -11.13 10.10 -27.45
N ARG A 249 -10.04 9.89 -26.68
CA ARG A 249 -9.32 8.61 -26.70
C ARG A 249 -10.15 7.49 -26.10
N GLN A 250 -10.80 7.69 -24.94
CA GLN A 250 -11.75 6.70 -24.42
C GLN A 250 -12.81 6.34 -25.48
N ARG A 251 -13.37 7.33 -26.17
CA ARG A 251 -14.38 7.12 -27.23
C ARG A 251 -13.90 6.33 -28.44
N ARG A 252 -12.60 6.20 -28.68
CA ARG A 252 -12.07 5.33 -29.74
C ARG A 252 -12.21 3.86 -29.40
N PHE A 253 -12.06 3.51 -28.12
CA PHE A 253 -12.14 2.14 -27.62
C PHE A 253 -13.55 1.81 -27.12
N GLU A 254 -14.28 2.82 -26.63
CA GLU A 254 -15.69 2.73 -26.21
C GLU A 254 -16.53 3.82 -26.91
N PRO A 255 -16.93 3.60 -28.18
CA PRO A 255 -17.71 4.56 -28.96
C PRO A 255 -19.04 4.96 -28.29
N LYS A 256 -19.55 4.11 -27.38
CA LYS A 256 -20.78 4.31 -26.61
C LYS A 256 -20.57 3.95 -25.15
N GLY A 257 -21.49 4.38 -24.29
CA GLY A 257 -21.42 4.19 -22.84
C GLY A 257 -20.88 5.41 -22.10
N PRO A 258 -20.78 5.36 -20.76
CA PRO A 258 -20.40 6.50 -19.93
C PRO A 258 -18.95 6.94 -20.16
N LEU A 259 -18.71 8.25 -20.12
CA LEU A 259 -17.34 8.75 -19.94
C LEU A 259 -16.90 8.44 -18.51
N VAL A 260 -15.68 7.94 -18.36
CA VAL A 260 -15.15 7.55 -17.05
C VAL A 260 -13.69 7.94 -16.93
N ASN A 261 -13.38 8.74 -15.90
CA ASN A 261 -12.02 8.86 -15.38
C ASN A 261 -11.93 8.06 -14.07
N SER A 262 -11.26 6.91 -14.12
CA SER A 262 -11.14 5.96 -13.01
C SER A 262 -10.05 6.34 -12.01
N GLU A 263 -9.09 7.18 -12.41
CA GLU A 263 -8.11 7.79 -11.51
C GLU A 263 -7.86 9.27 -11.89
N PHE A 264 -8.66 10.15 -11.29
CA PHE A 264 -8.43 11.58 -11.34
C PHE A 264 -7.47 12.00 -10.23
N TYR A 265 -6.21 12.26 -10.59
CA TYR A 265 -5.15 12.53 -9.63
C TYR A 265 -5.36 13.86 -8.88
N THR A 266 -5.71 13.77 -7.58
CA THR A 266 -5.93 14.93 -6.69
C THR A 266 -4.65 15.52 -6.13
N GLY A 267 -3.54 14.83 -6.36
CA GLY A 267 -2.26 14.91 -5.68
C GLY A 267 -1.27 13.95 -6.33
N TRP A 268 -0.18 13.57 -5.66
CA TRP A 268 0.79 12.61 -6.20
C TRP A 268 1.59 11.91 -5.10
N LEU A 269 2.30 10.84 -5.46
CA LEU A 269 3.17 10.09 -4.55
C LEU A 269 4.50 10.82 -4.25
N ASP A 270 5.16 10.39 -3.17
CA ASP A 270 6.46 10.91 -2.74
C ASP A 270 7.52 9.79 -2.69
N HIS A 271 8.76 10.13 -3.07
CA HIS A 271 9.93 9.28 -2.88
C HIS A 271 10.90 9.87 -1.86
N TRP A 272 11.66 9.01 -1.17
CA TRP A 272 12.72 9.47 -0.28
C TRP A 272 13.80 10.26 -1.05
N GLY A 273 14.05 11.49 -0.64
CA GLY A 273 15.01 12.43 -1.24
C GLY A 273 14.41 13.42 -2.23
N ASP A 274 13.13 13.26 -2.62
CA ASP A 274 12.43 14.18 -3.50
C ASP A 274 11.72 15.28 -2.69
N LYS A 275 11.10 16.25 -3.37
CA LYS A 275 10.23 17.25 -2.72
C LYS A 275 8.84 16.64 -2.53
N HIS A 276 8.17 17.00 -1.43
CA HIS A 276 6.77 16.63 -1.21
C HIS A 276 5.91 17.13 -2.39
N ALA A 277 5.20 16.20 -3.02
CA ALA A 277 4.33 16.49 -4.14
C ALA A 277 3.06 17.20 -3.70
N SER A 278 2.59 18.11 -4.53
CA SER A 278 1.40 18.91 -4.25
C SER A 278 0.72 19.29 -5.55
N VAL A 279 -0.60 19.19 -5.59
CA VAL A 279 -1.42 19.58 -6.73
C VAL A 279 -2.40 20.66 -6.27
N ASP A 280 -2.48 21.72 -7.05
CA ASP A 280 -3.25 22.91 -6.71
C ASP A 280 -4.77 22.63 -6.58
N THR A 281 -5.36 23.13 -5.50
CA THR A 281 -6.80 22.95 -5.20
C THR A 281 -7.71 23.55 -6.27
N VAL A 282 -7.33 24.69 -6.87
CA VAL A 282 -8.15 25.34 -7.92
C VAL A 282 -8.12 24.51 -9.20
N LYS A 283 -6.97 23.98 -9.60
CA LYS A 283 -6.86 23.04 -10.73
C LYS A 283 -7.74 21.80 -10.51
N VAL A 284 -7.66 21.18 -9.32
CA VAL A 284 -8.43 19.96 -9.01
C VAL A 284 -9.94 20.24 -9.08
N SER A 285 -10.40 21.27 -8.38
CA SER A 285 -11.84 21.62 -8.32
C SER A 285 -12.40 22.04 -9.68
N LYS A 286 -11.65 22.83 -10.45
CA LYS A 286 -12.06 23.24 -11.81
C LYS A 286 -12.20 22.03 -12.73
N MET A 287 -11.19 21.17 -12.80
CA MET A 287 -11.21 20.01 -13.69
C MET A 287 -12.32 19.01 -13.31
N LEU A 288 -12.56 18.82 -12.01
CA LEU A 288 -13.70 18.02 -11.52
C LEU A 288 -15.03 18.59 -12.05
N GLY A 289 -15.26 19.89 -11.89
CA GLY A 289 -16.49 20.54 -12.37
C GLY A 289 -16.68 20.42 -13.88
N GLU A 290 -15.60 20.54 -14.66
CA GLU A 290 -15.64 20.34 -16.12
C GLU A 290 -16.02 18.89 -16.48
N MET A 291 -15.40 17.89 -15.86
CA MET A 291 -15.73 16.48 -16.11
C MET A 291 -17.17 16.14 -15.71
N LEU A 292 -17.65 16.63 -14.56
CA LEU A 292 -19.02 16.40 -14.11
C LEU A 292 -20.05 17.06 -15.05
N SER A 293 -19.75 18.26 -15.58
CA SER A 293 -20.59 18.95 -16.58
C SER A 293 -20.69 18.20 -17.91
N MET A 294 -19.65 17.40 -18.25
CA MET A 294 -19.68 16.50 -19.41
C MET A 294 -20.47 15.20 -19.16
N GLY A 295 -20.99 15.00 -17.94
CA GLY A 295 -21.67 13.76 -17.54
C GLY A 295 -20.71 12.60 -17.27
N ALA A 296 -19.41 12.84 -17.16
CA ALA A 296 -18.43 11.80 -16.87
C ALA A 296 -18.56 11.32 -15.42
N SER A 297 -18.48 10.01 -15.20
CA SER A 297 -18.27 9.48 -13.85
C SER A 297 -16.79 9.59 -13.50
N VAL A 298 -16.50 10.04 -12.28
CA VAL A 298 -15.13 10.38 -11.87
C VAL A 298 -14.81 9.71 -10.56
N ASN A 299 -13.63 9.12 -10.46
CA ASN A 299 -13.04 8.69 -9.21
C ASN A 299 -11.79 9.52 -8.89
N MET A 300 -11.78 10.19 -7.74
CA MET A 300 -10.64 10.97 -7.26
C MET A 300 -9.60 10.06 -6.61
N TYR A 301 -8.39 9.99 -7.18
CA TYR A 301 -7.27 9.19 -6.67
C TYR A 301 -6.15 10.11 -6.15
N MET A 302 -5.80 10.12 -4.87
CA MET A 302 -6.53 9.59 -3.72
C MET A 302 -7.59 10.57 -3.22
N PHE A 303 -8.62 10.08 -2.52
CA PHE A 303 -9.46 10.95 -1.70
C PHE A 303 -8.95 11.02 -0.25
N GLU A 304 -8.55 9.87 0.30
CA GLU A 304 -7.66 9.76 1.46
C GLU A 304 -6.61 8.72 1.11
N GLY A 305 -5.33 9.09 1.20
CA GLY A 305 -4.27 8.14 0.91
C GLY A 305 -3.85 7.29 2.13
N GLY A 306 -3.69 7.90 3.31
CA GLY A 306 -3.34 7.20 4.55
C GLY A 306 -1.83 6.96 4.71
N THR A 307 -1.45 5.79 5.23
CA THR A 307 -0.05 5.46 5.58
C THR A 307 0.36 4.08 5.04
N ASN A 308 1.55 3.98 4.47
CA ASN A 308 2.24 2.72 4.19
C ASN A 308 2.87 2.16 5.47
N PHE A 309 2.06 1.63 6.39
CA PHE A 309 2.57 1.03 7.63
C PHE A 309 3.52 -0.15 7.37
N GLY A 310 4.38 -0.45 8.34
CA GLY A 310 5.33 -1.56 8.24
C GLY A 310 6.27 -1.44 7.03
N TYR A 311 6.17 -2.40 6.12
CA TYR A 311 7.01 -2.51 4.92
C TYR A 311 6.21 -2.38 3.62
N TRP A 312 4.98 -1.84 3.69
CA TRP A 312 4.03 -1.90 2.58
C TRP A 312 4.24 -0.85 1.47
N ASN A 313 5.24 0.03 1.62
CA ASN A 313 5.59 0.98 0.56
C ASN A 313 6.11 0.23 -0.68
N GLY A 314 5.73 0.71 -1.87
CA GLY A 314 6.36 0.30 -3.11
C GLY A 314 7.65 1.07 -3.40
N ALA A 315 8.18 0.86 -4.60
CA ALA A 315 9.22 1.67 -5.20
C ALA A 315 9.00 1.84 -6.70
N ASP A 316 9.60 2.87 -7.28
CA ASP A 316 9.69 3.02 -8.74
C ASP A 316 11.11 2.76 -9.22
N HIS A 317 11.24 2.39 -10.49
CA HIS A 317 12.53 2.19 -11.13
C HIS A 317 12.49 2.66 -12.58
N ASP A 318 12.70 3.96 -12.78
CA ASP A 318 12.85 4.58 -14.09
C ASP A 318 14.31 4.55 -14.56
N THR A 319 15.11 5.49 -14.06
CA THR A 319 16.56 5.62 -14.27
C THR A 319 17.34 5.05 -13.10
N ARG A 320 16.75 5.05 -11.90
CA ARG A 320 17.29 4.48 -10.67
C ARG A 320 16.15 4.03 -9.76
N PHE A 321 16.45 3.15 -8.82
CA PHE A 321 15.55 2.76 -7.75
C PHE A 321 15.18 3.95 -6.85
N ARG A 322 13.88 4.16 -6.65
CA ARG A 322 13.32 5.20 -5.77
C ARG A 322 12.22 4.61 -4.89
N SER A 323 12.51 4.48 -3.60
CA SER A 323 11.56 3.97 -2.60
C SER A 323 10.51 5.02 -2.25
N VAL A 324 9.24 4.63 -2.23
CA VAL A 324 8.12 5.47 -1.80
C VAL A 324 8.20 5.69 -0.29
N VAL A 325 7.82 6.88 0.17
CA VAL A 325 7.86 7.21 1.61
C VAL A 325 6.78 6.48 2.41
N THR A 326 6.89 6.53 3.73
CA THR A 326 5.93 5.88 4.65
C THR A 326 4.57 6.59 4.61
N SER A 327 4.57 7.92 4.61
CA SER A 327 3.34 8.68 4.44
C SER A 327 2.76 8.44 3.04
N TYR A 328 1.46 8.24 2.97
CA TYR A 328 0.73 8.30 1.71
C TYR A 328 -0.31 9.42 1.79
N ASP A 329 0.04 10.56 2.40
CA ASP A 329 -0.80 11.77 2.47
C ASP A 329 -1.31 12.18 1.08
N TYR A 330 -0.44 12.04 0.08
CA TYR A 330 -0.73 12.26 -1.34
C TYR A 330 -1.10 13.72 -1.68
N ASN A 331 -1.09 14.65 -0.71
CA ASN A 331 -1.77 15.94 -0.82
C ASN A 331 -3.28 15.77 -1.13
N ALA A 332 -3.89 14.70 -0.62
CA ALA A 332 -5.28 14.33 -0.88
C ALA A 332 -6.29 15.28 -0.18
N PRO A 333 -7.57 15.24 -0.59
CA PRO A 333 -8.64 15.99 0.07
C PRO A 333 -8.75 15.72 1.59
N LEU A 334 -8.57 14.47 2.02
CA LEU A 334 -8.30 14.11 3.41
C LEU A 334 -6.81 13.85 3.59
N SER A 335 -6.20 14.45 4.62
CA SER A 335 -4.77 14.24 4.94
C SER A 335 -4.48 12.79 5.37
N GLU A 336 -3.20 12.45 5.54
CA GLU A 336 -2.76 11.15 6.10
C GLU A 336 -3.52 10.76 7.40
N ALA A 337 -3.83 11.73 8.27
CA ALA A 337 -4.55 11.50 9.52
C ALA A 337 -6.08 11.65 9.40
N GLY A 338 -6.61 11.74 8.17
CA GLY A 338 -8.04 11.90 7.89
C GLY A 338 -8.59 13.29 8.18
N ASP A 339 -7.76 14.33 8.19
CA ASP A 339 -8.21 15.70 8.46
C ASP A 339 -8.84 16.32 7.19
N PRO A 340 -10.04 16.92 7.28
CA PRO A 340 -10.61 17.68 6.16
C PRO A 340 -9.73 18.89 5.79
N THR A 341 -9.29 18.95 4.54
CA THR A 341 -8.47 20.06 4.02
C THR A 341 -9.29 21.09 3.24
N ASP A 342 -8.69 22.23 2.90
CA ASP A 342 -9.30 23.21 2.00
C ASP A 342 -9.66 22.61 0.63
N LYS A 343 -8.89 21.61 0.17
CA LYS A 343 -9.16 20.88 -1.07
C LYS A 343 -10.46 20.08 -1.00
N LEU A 344 -10.74 19.45 0.14
CA LEU A 344 -12.02 18.77 0.37
C LEU A 344 -13.19 19.75 0.34
N LEU A 345 -13.04 20.91 0.97
CA LEU A 345 -14.10 21.92 0.99
C LEU A 345 -14.39 22.44 -0.43
N ALA A 346 -13.35 22.72 -1.23
CA ALA A 346 -13.51 23.13 -2.62
C ALA A 346 -14.18 22.03 -3.49
N ILE A 347 -13.79 20.76 -3.31
CA ILE A 347 -14.43 19.63 -4.00
C ILE A 347 -15.89 19.49 -3.59
N ARG A 348 -16.22 19.63 -2.30
CA ARG A 348 -17.59 19.63 -1.79
C ARG A 348 -18.43 20.70 -2.48
N ASP A 349 -17.88 21.91 -2.61
CA ASP A 349 -18.57 23.04 -3.24
C ASP A 349 -18.84 22.81 -4.74
N VAL A 350 -17.93 22.15 -5.44
CA VAL A 350 -18.17 21.70 -6.83
C VAL A 350 -19.30 20.68 -6.87
N ILE A 351 -19.26 19.64 -6.04
CA ILE A 351 -20.25 18.54 -6.06
C ILE A 351 -21.67 19.05 -5.77
N LYS A 352 -21.82 20.03 -4.86
CA LYS A 352 -23.12 20.68 -4.55
C LYS A 352 -23.85 21.21 -5.78
N ASN A 353 -23.14 21.57 -6.85
CA ASN A 353 -23.75 22.09 -8.07
C ASN A 353 -24.35 20.99 -8.97
N PHE A 354 -24.00 19.73 -8.73
CA PHE A 354 -24.42 18.59 -9.58
C PHE A 354 -25.39 17.65 -8.87
N ARG A 355 -25.45 17.70 -7.54
CA ARG A 355 -26.33 16.84 -6.74
C ARG A 355 -26.55 17.37 -5.34
N ASP A 356 -27.62 16.89 -4.72
CA ASP A 356 -27.82 17.05 -3.29
C ASP A 356 -26.70 16.34 -2.52
N ILE A 357 -26.22 17.04 -1.50
CA ILE A 357 -25.21 16.55 -0.56
C ILE A 357 -25.87 16.29 0.81
N PRO A 358 -25.29 15.42 1.64
CA PRO A 358 -25.79 15.18 2.98
C PRO A 358 -25.85 16.47 3.83
N VAL A 359 -26.94 16.62 4.57
CA VAL A 359 -27.15 17.74 5.51
C VAL A 359 -26.41 17.44 6.82
N GLY A 360 -25.79 18.47 7.39
CA GLY A 360 -25.08 18.38 8.66
C GLY A 360 -23.62 18.83 8.55
N PRO A 361 -22.93 18.98 9.69
CA PRO A 361 -21.54 19.39 9.71
C PRO A 361 -20.62 18.28 9.18
N MET A 362 -19.52 18.68 8.53
CA MET A 362 -18.40 17.77 8.24
C MET A 362 -17.84 17.23 9.56
N PRO A 363 -17.65 15.90 9.72
CA PRO A 363 -16.94 15.37 10.87
C PRO A 363 -15.56 16.03 11.02
N PRO A 364 -15.17 16.46 12.23
CA PRO A 364 -13.94 17.22 12.41
C PRO A 364 -12.68 16.35 12.22
N ALA A 365 -11.53 17.01 12.16
CA ALA A 365 -10.24 16.37 12.36
C ALA A 365 -10.21 15.60 13.70
N THR A 366 -9.52 14.46 13.75
CA THR A 366 -9.30 13.75 15.02
C THR A 366 -8.42 14.60 15.94
N PRO A 367 -8.65 14.57 17.26
CA PRO A 367 -7.81 15.31 18.19
C PRO A 367 -6.37 14.80 18.10
N LYS A 368 -5.41 15.74 18.08
CA LYS A 368 -3.97 15.46 18.08
C LYS A 368 -3.35 15.90 19.40
N PHE A 369 -2.35 15.18 19.89
CA PHE A 369 -1.66 15.52 21.14
C PHE A 369 -0.13 15.48 20.99
N ALA A 370 0.55 16.48 21.56
CA ALA A 370 1.99 16.53 21.64
C ALA A 370 2.46 15.88 22.96
N TYR A 371 2.70 14.56 22.93
CA TYR A 371 3.14 13.83 24.13
C TYR A 371 4.57 14.17 24.58
N GLY A 372 5.34 14.89 23.77
CA GLY A 372 6.66 15.39 24.12
C GLY A 372 7.78 14.36 23.90
N PHE A 373 8.88 14.53 24.63
CA PHE A 373 10.09 13.73 24.42
C PHE A 373 10.03 12.36 25.09
N VAL A 374 10.51 11.34 24.40
CA VAL A 374 10.83 10.03 24.97
C VAL A 374 12.32 9.77 24.78
N THR A 375 13.00 9.45 25.88
CA THR A 375 14.40 9.02 25.86
C THR A 375 14.47 7.51 25.67
N LEU A 376 15.29 7.08 24.71
CA LEU A 376 15.50 5.68 24.37
C LEU A 376 16.82 5.17 24.95
N GLN A 377 16.82 3.91 25.34
CA GLN A 377 17.97 3.16 25.82
C GLN A 377 18.44 2.19 24.73
N LYS A 378 19.74 1.91 24.69
CA LYS A 378 20.33 0.95 23.77
C LYS A 378 19.94 -0.45 24.24
N VAL A 379 19.40 -1.27 23.34
CA VAL A 379 19.09 -2.69 23.61
C VAL A 379 20.27 -3.55 23.18
N GLY A 380 20.64 -3.49 21.91
CA GLY A 380 21.73 -4.30 21.34
C GLY A 380 21.84 -4.11 19.83
N ASN A 381 22.99 -4.49 19.26
CA ASN A 381 23.13 -4.57 17.81
C ASN A 381 22.51 -5.88 17.31
N ILE A 382 22.20 -5.94 16.01
CA ILE A 382 21.55 -7.11 15.40
C ILE A 382 22.34 -8.40 15.66
N SER A 383 23.67 -8.36 15.49
CA SER A 383 24.54 -9.52 15.68
C SER A 383 24.50 -10.09 17.11
N SER A 384 24.36 -9.23 18.13
CA SER A 384 24.24 -9.62 19.54
C SER A 384 22.86 -10.15 19.91
N LEU A 385 21.86 -9.94 19.05
CA LEU A 385 20.46 -10.30 19.29
C LEU A 385 19.99 -11.47 18.42
N LEU A 386 20.90 -12.18 17.72
CA LEU A 386 20.54 -13.23 16.76
C LEU A 386 19.75 -14.38 17.39
N ASP A 387 20.03 -14.75 18.65
CA ASP A 387 19.24 -15.80 19.32
C ASP A 387 17.77 -15.41 19.49
N THR A 388 17.48 -14.11 19.57
CA THR A 388 16.11 -13.57 19.67
C THR A 388 15.51 -13.29 18.29
N LEU A 389 16.30 -12.72 17.38
CA LEU A 389 15.83 -12.26 16.06
C LEU A 389 15.82 -13.38 15.01
N SER A 390 16.59 -14.45 15.20
CA SER A 390 16.74 -15.56 14.26
C SER A 390 16.78 -16.88 15.03
N PRO A 391 15.69 -17.26 15.73
CA PRO A 391 15.69 -18.40 16.65
C PRO A 391 15.93 -19.76 15.96
N GLN A 392 15.73 -19.84 14.63
CA GLN A 392 16.01 -21.04 13.83
C GLN A 392 17.49 -21.13 13.41
N GLY A 393 18.29 -20.10 13.68
CA GLY A 393 19.68 -20.00 13.25
C GLY A 393 19.84 -19.69 11.75
N PRO A 394 21.08 -19.69 11.25
CA PRO A 394 21.37 -19.33 9.87
C PRO A 394 21.14 -20.47 8.89
N VAL A 395 20.83 -20.11 7.66
CA VAL A 395 20.99 -20.99 6.50
C VAL A 395 22.44 -20.87 6.01
N GLN A 396 23.12 -22.01 5.87
CA GLN A 396 24.48 -22.07 5.32
C GLN A 396 24.42 -22.20 3.80
N SER A 397 25.22 -21.42 3.08
CA SER A 397 25.32 -21.47 1.63
C SER A 397 26.71 -21.08 1.14
N GLN A 398 27.17 -21.69 0.05
CA GLN A 398 28.47 -21.33 -0.54
C GLN A 398 28.45 -19.90 -1.13
N TYR A 399 27.31 -19.48 -1.67
CA TYR A 399 27.09 -18.15 -2.26
C TYR A 399 25.86 -17.48 -1.62
N PRO A 400 25.70 -16.14 -1.70
CA PRO A 400 24.54 -15.47 -1.14
C PRO A 400 23.23 -15.99 -1.75
N LEU A 401 22.19 -16.03 -0.92
CA LEU A 401 20.82 -16.35 -1.33
C LEU A 401 19.94 -15.12 -1.16
N THR A 402 18.95 -14.95 -2.02
CA THR A 402 17.98 -13.85 -1.99
C THR A 402 17.00 -13.99 -0.83
N PHE A 403 16.29 -12.90 -0.53
CA PHE A 403 15.19 -12.86 0.44
C PHE A 403 14.15 -13.95 0.15
N GLU A 404 13.81 -14.14 -1.12
CA GLU A 404 12.77 -15.08 -1.53
C GLU A 404 13.22 -16.53 -1.41
N GLU A 405 14.49 -16.84 -1.70
CA GLU A 405 15.07 -18.17 -1.48
C GLU A 405 15.11 -18.56 0.01
N ILE A 406 15.32 -17.58 0.89
CA ILE A 406 15.29 -17.75 2.36
C ILE A 406 13.85 -17.67 2.94
N LYS A 407 12.86 -17.34 2.10
CA LYS A 407 11.44 -17.17 2.49
C LYS A 407 11.21 -16.07 3.54
N GLN A 408 12.07 -15.05 3.54
CA GLN A 408 11.80 -13.80 4.23
C GLN A 408 11.50 -12.73 3.19
N TYR A 409 10.30 -12.16 3.19
CA TYR A 409 9.89 -11.26 2.12
C TYR A 409 10.12 -9.78 2.43
N TYR A 410 10.16 -9.38 3.71
CA TYR A 410 10.19 -7.98 4.14
C TYR A 410 11.26 -7.73 5.20
N GLY A 411 11.48 -6.46 5.57
CA GLY A 411 12.44 -6.07 6.60
C GLY A 411 13.89 -6.19 6.14
N SER A 412 14.74 -6.74 7.02
CA SER A 412 16.18 -6.83 6.81
C SER A 412 16.70 -8.25 7.04
N MET A 413 17.76 -8.64 6.33
CA MET A 413 18.43 -9.93 6.49
C MET A 413 19.92 -9.72 6.78
N LEU A 414 20.51 -10.56 7.64
CA LEU A 414 21.95 -10.54 7.89
C LEU A 414 22.66 -11.61 7.06
N TYR A 415 23.67 -11.19 6.31
CA TYR A 415 24.62 -12.06 5.62
C TYR A 415 25.96 -12.00 6.33
N ARG A 416 26.47 -13.15 6.78
CA ARG A 416 27.74 -13.25 7.52
C ARG A 416 28.71 -14.17 6.78
N THR A 417 29.95 -13.71 6.64
CA THR A 417 31.10 -14.54 6.20
C THR A 417 32.35 -14.09 6.97
N THR A 418 33.54 -14.54 6.59
CA THR A 418 34.81 -14.12 7.17
C THR A 418 35.75 -13.54 6.10
N LEU A 419 36.67 -12.67 6.50
CA LEU A 419 37.68 -12.16 5.59
C LEU A 419 38.64 -13.29 5.18
N PRO A 420 38.82 -13.58 3.88
CA PRO A 420 39.60 -14.73 3.42
C PRO A 420 41.11 -14.57 3.63
N ARG A 421 41.58 -13.34 3.80
CA ARG A 421 42.99 -12.98 4.01
C ARG A 421 43.11 -11.67 4.77
N ASN A 422 44.34 -11.36 5.22
CA ASN A 422 44.66 -10.06 5.78
C ASN A 422 44.45 -8.93 4.74
N VAL A 423 43.75 -7.88 5.17
CA VAL A 423 43.51 -6.65 4.40
C VAL A 423 43.90 -5.44 5.27
N PRO A 424 45.21 -5.20 5.45
CA PRO A 424 45.71 -4.12 6.30
C PRO A 424 45.47 -2.73 5.68
N GLU A 425 45.48 -2.66 4.34
CA GLU A 425 45.18 -1.46 3.58
C GLU A 425 43.71 -1.47 3.09
N PRO A 426 43.08 -0.29 2.93
CA PRO A 426 41.71 -0.18 2.42
C PRO A 426 41.52 -0.99 1.13
N THR A 427 40.77 -2.08 1.22
CA THR A 427 40.54 -3.02 0.12
C THR A 427 39.10 -2.92 -0.36
N PRO A 428 38.83 -2.79 -1.67
CA PRO A 428 37.47 -2.68 -2.18
C PRO A 428 36.62 -3.93 -1.90
N LEU A 429 35.48 -3.76 -1.25
CA LEU A 429 34.35 -4.68 -1.24
C LEU A 429 33.38 -4.21 -2.33
N ILE A 430 33.16 -5.06 -3.32
CA ILE A 430 32.48 -4.74 -4.57
C ILE A 430 31.23 -5.61 -4.70
N SER A 431 30.10 -5.00 -5.02
CA SER A 431 28.91 -5.67 -5.53
C SER A 431 28.84 -5.50 -7.06
N PRO A 432 29.32 -6.47 -7.84
CA PRO A 432 29.22 -6.40 -9.30
C PRO A 432 27.75 -6.42 -9.73
N LEU A 433 27.49 -5.91 -10.95
CA LEU A 433 26.18 -5.99 -11.61
C LEU A 433 25.00 -5.45 -10.77
N ASN A 434 25.25 -4.46 -9.92
CA ASN A 434 24.21 -3.84 -9.07
C ASN A 434 23.52 -4.82 -8.10
N GLY A 435 24.23 -5.85 -7.62
CA GLY A 435 23.65 -6.92 -6.81
C GLY A 435 23.19 -6.59 -5.37
N ILE A 436 23.21 -5.32 -4.92
CA ILE A 436 22.70 -4.91 -3.59
C ILE A 436 21.25 -4.45 -3.73
N HIS A 437 20.29 -5.23 -3.23
CA HIS A 437 18.87 -4.91 -3.27
C HIS A 437 18.29 -4.82 -1.85
N ASP A 438 18.23 -3.64 -1.21
CA ASP A 438 18.51 -2.31 -1.78
C ASP A 438 19.60 -1.52 -1.06
N ARG A 439 19.82 -1.77 0.22
CA ARG A 439 20.83 -1.05 1.02
C ARG A 439 21.52 -2.00 1.98
N ALA A 440 22.85 -2.02 1.97
CA ALA A 440 23.67 -2.98 2.70
C ALA A 440 24.58 -2.26 3.71
N TYR A 441 24.41 -2.55 4.99
CA TYR A 441 25.17 -1.99 6.11
C TYR A 441 26.29 -2.95 6.51
N VAL A 442 27.55 -2.53 6.34
CA VAL A 442 28.71 -3.42 6.45
C VAL A 442 29.44 -3.18 7.76
N SER A 443 29.75 -4.26 8.48
CA SER A 443 30.51 -4.26 9.72
C SER A 443 31.59 -5.34 9.70
N VAL A 444 32.74 -5.06 10.33
CA VAL A 444 33.82 -6.05 10.55
C VAL A 444 34.04 -6.19 12.05
N ASN A 445 33.95 -7.41 12.58
CA ASN A 445 33.99 -7.71 14.02
C ASN A 445 33.06 -6.81 14.85
N GLY A 446 31.84 -6.58 14.34
CA GLY A 446 30.83 -5.74 14.99
C GLY A 446 31.08 -4.23 14.90
N VAL A 447 32.16 -3.77 14.24
CA VAL A 447 32.44 -2.35 14.01
C VAL A 447 31.92 -1.94 12.64
N TYR A 448 30.99 -0.99 12.60
CA TYR A 448 30.42 -0.46 11.37
C TYR A 448 31.48 0.23 10.49
N LYS A 449 31.48 -0.09 9.20
CA LYS A 449 32.45 0.40 8.20
C LYS A 449 31.83 1.33 7.18
N GLY A 450 30.52 1.24 6.94
CA GLY A 450 29.81 2.03 5.95
C GLY A 450 28.67 1.25 5.29
N LEU A 451 28.18 1.80 4.18
CA LEU A 451 27.06 1.24 3.44
C LEU A 451 27.33 1.14 1.94
N MET A 452 26.69 0.17 1.31
CA MET A 452 26.50 0.08 -0.14
C MET A 452 25.02 0.27 -0.47
N GLU A 453 24.72 0.85 -1.62
CA GLU A 453 23.36 1.25 -2.02
C GLU A 453 23.13 0.94 -3.50
N ARG A 454 22.00 0.30 -3.82
CA ARG A 454 21.50 0.04 -5.17
C ARG A 454 21.64 1.29 -6.07
N ASP A 455 22.12 1.10 -7.28
CA ASP A 455 22.38 2.11 -8.33
C ASP A 455 23.37 3.23 -7.97
N THR A 456 23.76 3.37 -6.70
CA THR A 456 24.44 4.59 -6.20
C THR A 456 25.85 4.29 -5.69
N ALA A 457 26.00 3.30 -4.81
CA ALA A 457 27.26 3.01 -4.14
C ALA A 457 27.49 1.50 -4.11
N LEU A 458 28.11 0.97 -5.16
CA LEU A 458 28.35 -0.47 -5.34
C LEU A 458 29.71 -0.95 -4.81
N VAL A 459 30.53 -0.01 -4.33
CA VAL A 459 31.88 -0.27 -3.84
C VAL A 459 32.10 0.51 -2.56
N MET A 460 32.66 -0.13 -1.55
CA MET A 460 33.22 0.53 -0.37
C MET A 460 34.53 -0.14 0.02
N ASN A 461 35.38 0.52 0.81
CA ASN A 461 36.62 -0.09 1.27
C ASN A 461 36.45 -0.71 2.66
N VAL A 462 37.10 -1.85 2.90
CA VAL A 462 37.17 -2.52 4.20
C VAL A 462 38.62 -2.84 4.56
N THR A 463 38.88 -2.94 5.87
CA THR A 463 40.16 -3.38 6.45
C THR A 463 39.90 -4.35 7.60
N GLY A 464 40.85 -5.24 7.86
CA GLY A 464 40.72 -6.33 8.83
C GLY A 464 41.77 -7.43 8.64
N GLN A 465 41.72 -8.42 9.53
CA GLN A 465 42.58 -9.60 9.54
C GLN A 465 41.84 -10.81 8.96
N GLN A 466 42.60 -11.79 8.49
CA GLN A 466 42.06 -13.06 8.05
C GLN A 466 41.22 -13.70 9.17
N GLY A 467 40.04 -14.20 8.82
CA GLY A 467 39.12 -14.82 9.78
C GLY A 467 38.25 -13.83 10.54
N ASP A 468 38.47 -12.51 10.42
CA ASP A 468 37.56 -11.51 10.98
C ASP A 468 36.15 -11.69 10.40
N GLN A 469 35.15 -11.54 11.26
CA GLN A 469 33.75 -11.66 10.88
C GLN A 469 33.31 -10.44 10.06
N LEU A 470 32.79 -10.69 8.87
CA LEU A 470 32.17 -9.69 8.00
C LEU A 470 30.65 -9.87 8.06
N ASP A 471 29.96 -8.87 8.61
CA ASP A 471 28.50 -8.81 8.69
C ASP A 471 27.95 -7.77 7.72
N ILE A 472 26.95 -8.16 6.94
CA ILE A 472 26.26 -7.31 5.98
C ILE A 472 24.76 -7.42 6.21
N ILE A 473 24.17 -6.37 6.77
CA ILE A 473 22.71 -6.30 6.95
C ILE A 473 22.13 -5.65 5.71
N VAL A 474 21.28 -6.37 4.98
CA VAL A 474 20.62 -5.85 3.78
C VAL A 474 19.17 -5.54 4.09
N GLU A 475 18.73 -4.33 3.79
CA GLU A 475 17.34 -3.87 3.90
C GLU A 475 16.62 -4.00 2.55
N ASN A 476 15.45 -4.63 2.56
CA ASN A 476 14.45 -4.48 1.50
C ASN A 476 13.72 -3.14 1.70
N MET A 477 13.93 -2.17 0.80
CA MET A 477 13.35 -0.83 0.87
C MET A 477 11.98 -0.70 0.19
N GLY A 478 11.38 -1.82 -0.22
CA GLY A 478 10.14 -1.88 -0.99
C GLY A 478 10.42 -2.38 -2.40
N ARG A 479 9.70 -3.40 -2.86
CA ARG A 479 9.78 -3.91 -4.24
C ARG A 479 9.20 -2.91 -5.22
N VAL A 480 9.84 -2.85 -6.39
CA VAL A 480 9.34 -2.05 -7.51
C VAL A 480 7.90 -2.44 -7.80
N ASN A 481 7.04 -1.42 -7.90
CA ASN A 481 5.59 -1.60 -8.01
C ASN A 481 5.04 -1.23 -9.39
N PHE A 482 5.83 -0.60 -10.25
CA PHE A 482 5.43 -0.15 -11.59
C PHE A 482 6.53 -0.44 -12.63
N GLY A 483 6.12 -0.65 -13.89
CA GLY A 483 7.01 -0.89 -15.03
C GLY A 483 7.48 -2.34 -15.16
N SER A 484 8.58 -2.56 -15.89
CA SER A 484 9.07 -3.90 -16.26
C SER A 484 9.87 -4.61 -15.16
N TYR A 485 10.33 -3.87 -14.14
CA TYR A 485 11.24 -4.40 -13.10
C TYR A 485 10.53 -4.86 -11.83
N ILE A 486 9.23 -5.18 -11.90
CA ILE A 486 8.42 -5.61 -10.74
C ILE A 486 8.80 -7.01 -10.21
N ASN A 487 9.56 -7.79 -10.99
CA ASN A 487 10.20 -9.04 -10.54
C ASN A 487 11.47 -8.74 -9.72
N ASP A 488 11.29 -7.99 -8.64
CA ASP A 488 12.36 -7.36 -7.88
C ASP A 488 12.77 -8.22 -6.68
N ASN A 489 13.59 -9.25 -6.92
CA ASN A 489 14.21 -10.01 -5.84
C ASN A 489 15.04 -9.09 -4.92
N LYS A 490 15.13 -9.44 -3.64
CA LYS A 490 15.81 -8.62 -2.62
C LYS A 490 16.97 -9.37 -1.97
N GLY A 491 17.86 -8.62 -1.33
CA GLY A 491 19.07 -9.14 -0.67
C GLY A 491 20.33 -8.94 -1.50
N LEU A 492 21.26 -9.88 -1.36
CA LEU A 492 22.44 -9.97 -2.23
C LEU A 492 22.08 -10.84 -3.44
N LEU A 493 21.91 -10.24 -4.61
CA LEU A 493 21.52 -10.94 -5.84
C LEU A 493 22.69 -11.62 -6.56
N GLY A 494 23.91 -11.38 -6.08
CA GLY A 494 25.12 -11.93 -6.65
C GLY A 494 26.27 -11.88 -5.65
N ASN A 495 27.38 -12.49 -6.05
CA ASN A 495 28.56 -12.60 -5.19
C ASN A 495 29.19 -11.23 -4.91
N LEU A 496 29.63 -11.03 -3.68
CA LEU A 496 30.50 -9.91 -3.33
C LEU A 496 31.97 -10.28 -3.56
N ILE A 497 32.76 -9.29 -3.98
CA ILE A 497 34.18 -9.45 -4.29
C ILE A 497 35.00 -8.54 -3.39
N LEU A 498 35.97 -9.09 -2.67
CA LEU A 498 36.94 -8.35 -1.86
C LEU A 498 38.27 -8.25 -2.63
N GLY A 499 38.53 -7.10 -3.25
CA GLY A 499 39.63 -6.92 -4.18
C GLY A 499 39.47 -7.82 -5.40
N ASN A 500 40.14 -8.98 -5.39
CA ASN A 500 40.04 -10.00 -6.43
C ASN A 500 39.39 -11.32 -5.93
N ASP A 501 39.06 -11.39 -4.63
CA ASP A 501 38.60 -12.62 -3.99
C ASP A 501 37.07 -12.64 -3.95
N VAL A 502 36.45 -13.63 -4.58
CA VAL A 502 35.00 -13.86 -4.44
C VAL A 502 34.73 -14.37 -3.03
N LEU A 503 33.84 -13.68 -2.31
CA LEU A 503 33.46 -14.08 -0.95
C LEU A 503 32.48 -15.26 -0.98
N THR A 504 32.82 -16.31 -0.24
CA THR A 504 32.06 -17.56 -0.13
C THR A 504 31.68 -17.85 1.32
N ASP A 505 31.04 -19.00 1.56
CA ASP A 505 30.80 -19.58 2.89
C ASP A 505 29.95 -18.66 3.78
N TRP A 506 28.73 -18.41 3.31
CA TRP A 506 27.77 -17.51 3.90
C TRP A 506 26.90 -18.21 4.94
N SER A 507 26.83 -17.62 6.13
CA SER A 507 25.78 -17.83 7.12
C SER A 507 24.72 -16.73 6.97
N ILE A 508 23.50 -17.10 6.56
CA ILE A 508 22.44 -16.18 6.21
C ILE A 508 21.32 -16.25 7.25
N TYR A 509 21.08 -15.15 7.97
CA TYR A 509 20.14 -15.08 9.08
C TYR A 509 18.90 -14.27 8.67
N PRO A 510 17.74 -14.93 8.47
CA PRO A 510 16.47 -14.22 8.45
C PRO A 510 16.17 -13.61 9.83
N LEU A 511 15.67 -12.37 9.85
CA LEU A 511 15.45 -11.57 11.07
C LEU A 511 13.95 -11.33 11.31
N ASP A 512 13.39 -12.00 12.30
CA ASP A 512 12.01 -11.86 12.76
C ASP A 512 11.85 -10.72 13.79
N ILE A 513 12.17 -9.50 13.34
CA ILE A 513 12.19 -8.31 14.19
C ILE A 513 10.77 -7.97 14.69
N ASP A 514 9.77 -8.01 13.80
CA ASP A 514 8.39 -7.65 14.15
C ASP A 514 7.85 -8.54 15.29
N THR A 515 8.06 -9.86 15.21
CA THR A 515 7.61 -10.79 16.27
C THR A 515 8.37 -10.55 17.57
N ALA A 516 9.68 -10.30 17.52
CA ALA A 516 10.47 -10.00 18.71
C ALA A 516 10.02 -8.70 19.40
N VAL A 517 9.69 -7.67 18.62
CA VAL A 517 9.16 -6.39 19.15
C VAL A 517 7.74 -6.58 19.70
N ALA A 518 6.85 -7.25 18.97
CA ALA A 518 5.45 -7.46 19.36
C ALA A 518 5.32 -8.28 20.66
N ASN A 519 6.19 -9.27 20.87
CA ASN A 519 6.22 -10.05 22.11
C ASN A 519 7.03 -9.37 23.23
N GLY A 520 7.60 -8.20 22.99
CA GLY A 520 8.35 -7.44 23.98
C GLY A 520 9.67 -8.11 24.42
N TRP A 521 10.27 -8.96 23.56
CA TRP A 521 11.52 -9.66 23.86
C TRP A 521 12.75 -8.75 23.84
N LEU A 522 12.61 -7.57 23.23
CA LEU A 522 13.68 -6.59 23.07
C LEU A 522 13.59 -5.51 24.16
N GLN A 523 14.04 -5.84 25.37
CA GLN A 523 14.07 -4.92 26.52
C GLN A 523 15.49 -4.50 26.87
N ALA A 524 15.63 -3.26 27.35
CA ALA A 524 16.88 -2.77 27.91
C ALA A 524 17.23 -3.56 29.17
N GLY A 525 18.43 -4.17 29.22
CA GLY A 525 18.89 -4.97 30.36
C GLY A 525 19.62 -6.27 29.99
N HIS A 526 19.54 -6.73 28.73
CA HIS A 526 20.42 -7.76 28.19
C HIS A 526 21.77 -7.15 27.74
N SER A 527 22.47 -6.51 28.68
CA SER A 527 23.82 -6.04 28.40
C SER A 527 24.80 -7.22 28.46
N GLY A 528 25.15 -7.75 27.29
CA GLY A 528 26.52 -8.22 27.09
C GLY A 528 27.44 -7.01 27.29
N SER A 529 28.38 -7.11 28.24
CA SER A 529 29.36 -6.08 28.50
C SER A 529 30.18 -5.77 27.24
N GLY A 530 30.28 -4.49 26.86
CA GLY A 530 31.53 -3.98 26.28
C GLY A 530 31.59 -3.63 24.78
N MET A 531 30.58 -2.96 24.21
CA MET A 531 30.86 -2.10 23.04
C MET A 531 30.21 -0.72 23.19
N GLU A 532 31.06 0.31 23.20
CA GLU A 532 30.72 1.73 23.25
C GLU A 532 29.79 2.16 22.10
N ALA A 533 29.32 3.40 22.16
CA ALA A 533 28.56 4.05 21.10
C ALA A 533 29.38 4.06 19.81
N GLY A 534 28.96 3.26 18.83
CA GLY A 534 29.44 3.32 17.45
C GLY A 534 28.26 3.54 16.52
N ASP A 535 28.55 4.08 15.34
CA ASP A 535 27.62 4.13 14.22
C ASP A 535 27.20 2.70 13.80
N GLY A 536 26.09 2.59 13.07
CA GLY A 536 25.59 1.35 12.47
C GLY A 536 24.31 0.78 13.11
N PRO A 537 23.85 -0.39 12.61
CA PRO A 537 22.57 -0.99 13.00
C PRO A 537 22.44 -1.33 14.49
N MET A 538 21.42 -0.75 15.14
CA MET A 538 21.21 -0.83 16.58
C MET A 538 19.74 -0.70 16.94
N ILE A 539 19.30 -1.52 17.91
CA ILE A 539 17.95 -1.43 18.47
C ILE A 539 17.96 -0.57 19.74
N TYR A 540 17.00 0.34 19.83
CA TYR A 540 16.73 1.18 20.98
C TYR A 540 15.29 0.99 21.46
N SER A 541 15.09 1.03 22.78
CA SER A 541 13.76 0.94 23.38
C SER A 541 13.50 2.08 24.36
N GLY A 542 12.25 2.46 24.53
CA GLY A 542 11.86 3.45 25.51
C GLY A 542 10.37 3.37 25.80
N THR A 543 9.91 4.20 26.71
CA THR A 543 8.52 4.14 27.17
C THR A 543 7.90 5.52 27.19
N LEU A 544 6.80 5.68 26.46
CA LEU A 544 5.94 6.84 26.57
C LEU A 544 4.98 6.63 27.74
N LYS A 545 5.02 7.52 28.73
CA LYS A 545 4.17 7.43 29.91
C LYS A 545 2.70 7.71 29.54
N PRO A 546 1.74 6.97 30.13
CA PRO A 546 0.33 7.22 29.88
C PRO A 546 -0.06 8.60 30.43
N THR A 547 -0.86 9.34 29.66
CA THR A 547 -1.38 10.67 30.05
C THR A 547 -2.88 10.64 30.36
N GLY A 548 -3.51 9.46 30.32
CA GLY A 548 -4.97 9.30 30.30
C GLY A 548 -5.58 9.54 28.93
N LEU A 549 -4.78 9.87 27.91
CA LEU A 549 -5.20 10.11 26.53
C LEU A 549 -4.59 9.06 25.58
N ALA A 550 -5.34 8.71 24.54
CA ALA A 550 -4.88 7.91 23.39
C ALA A 550 -5.31 8.62 22.10
N TRP A 551 -4.96 9.90 22.00
CA TRP A 551 -5.18 10.72 20.81
C TRP A 551 -4.04 10.53 19.80
N ASP A 552 -4.36 10.76 18.53
CA ASP A 552 -3.40 10.75 17.43
C ASP A 552 -2.20 11.67 17.72
N THR A 553 -1.04 11.31 17.20
CA THR A 553 0.19 12.10 17.33
C THR A 553 1.12 11.80 16.16
N PHE A 554 2.25 12.51 16.11
CA PHE A 554 3.27 12.33 15.08
C PHE A 554 4.64 12.21 15.76
N VAL A 555 5.36 11.12 15.46
CA VAL A 555 6.70 10.91 16.01
C VAL A 555 7.76 11.49 15.08
N LYS A 556 8.63 12.33 15.63
CA LYS A 556 9.77 12.96 14.96
C LYS A 556 11.08 12.42 15.53
N LEU A 557 11.99 12.02 14.65
CA LEU A 557 13.29 11.46 15.00
C LEU A 557 14.43 12.45 14.73
N ASN A 558 14.47 13.54 15.49
CA ASN A 558 15.51 14.57 15.38
C ASN A 558 16.92 14.01 15.62
N GLY A 559 17.82 14.23 14.67
CA GLY A 559 19.22 13.80 14.77
C GLY A 559 19.48 12.31 14.50
N TRP A 560 18.41 11.51 14.32
CA TRP A 560 18.50 10.14 13.82
C TRP A 560 18.71 10.14 12.31
N THR A 561 19.08 8.99 11.75
CA THR A 561 19.50 8.91 10.35
C THR A 561 18.49 8.15 9.50
N LYS A 562 18.38 6.84 9.68
CA LYS A 562 17.48 5.99 8.90
C LYS A 562 17.09 4.76 9.71
N GLY A 563 15.84 4.34 9.62
CA GLY A 563 15.43 3.16 10.35
C GLY A 563 13.93 2.88 10.32
N GLN A 564 13.50 2.11 11.32
CA GLN A 564 12.12 1.66 11.50
C GLN A 564 11.64 1.96 12.93
N VAL A 565 10.35 2.26 13.12
CA VAL A 565 9.75 2.55 14.42
C VAL A 565 8.56 1.63 14.71
N TRP A 566 8.47 1.15 15.94
CA TRP A 566 7.31 0.44 16.46
C TRP A 566 6.75 1.12 17.70
N VAL A 567 5.44 1.08 17.85
CA VAL A 567 4.70 1.50 19.04
C VAL A 567 3.80 0.37 19.48
N ASN A 568 3.98 -0.12 20.71
CA ASN A 568 3.23 -1.25 21.27
C ASN A 568 3.20 -2.49 20.36
N GLY A 569 4.32 -2.79 19.70
CA GLY A 569 4.42 -3.93 18.77
C GLY A 569 3.94 -3.63 17.35
N VAL A 570 3.26 -2.50 17.11
CA VAL A 570 2.79 -2.12 15.77
C VAL A 570 3.89 -1.38 15.02
N ASN A 571 4.25 -1.89 13.85
CA ASN A 571 5.27 -1.30 12.98
C ASN A 571 4.72 -0.08 12.23
N LEU A 572 5.16 1.12 12.62
CA LEU A 572 4.68 2.37 12.05
C LEU A 572 5.20 2.64 10.64
N GLY A 573 6.32 2.02 10.26
CA GLY A 573 7.00 2.28 9.00
C GLY A 573 8.40 2.85 9.17
N ARG A 574 8.95 3.28 8.03
CA ARG A 574 10.34 3.74 7.88
C ARG A 574 10.46 5.23 8.19
N TYR A 575 11.56 5.64 8.79
CA TYR A 575 11.95 7.04 8.90
C TYR A 575 13.28 7.29 8.19
N TRP A 576 13.41 8.45 7.54
CA TRP A 576 14.67 8.88 6.91
C TRP A 576 14.79 10.42 6.86
N PRO A 577 14.86 11.10 8.02
CA PRO A 577 14.82 12.57 8.10
C PRO A 577 15.97 13.23 7.33
N GLN A 578 17.13 12.58 7.20
CA GLN A 578 18.26 13.11 6.43
C GLN A 578 17.99 13.21 4.93
N ARG A 579 17.12 12.36 4.37
CA ARG A 579 16.69 12.48 2.97
C ARG A 579 15.39 13.25 2.83
N GLY A 580 14.44 13.07 3.74
CA GLY A 580 13.09 13.63 3.58
C GLY A 580 12.38 13.08 2.33
N PRO A 581 11.27 13.68 1.87
CA PRO A 581 10.70 14.91 2.38
C PRO A 581 10.02 14.72 3.74
N GLN A 582 9.46 13.53 4.01
CA GLN A 582 8.82 13.17 5.27
C GLN A 582 9.78 13.29 6.47
N GLN A 583 9.35 13.99 7.53
CA GLN A 583 10.11 14.19 8.77
C GLN A 583 9.42 13.58 10.01
N THR A 584 8.13 13.26 9.92
CA THR A 584 7.35 12.65 11.00
C THR A 584 6.61 11.41 10.51
N LEU A 585 6.45 10.42 11.39
CA LEU A 585 5.55 9.28 11.17
C LEU A 585 4.25 9.50 11.92
N TYR A 586 3.12 9.22 11.28
CA TYR A 586 1.81 9.24 11.93
C TYR A 586 1.68 8.10 12.94
N VAL A 587 1.13 8.41 14.11
CA VAL A 587 0.82 7.46 15.17
C VAL A 587 -0.67 7.55 15.47
N PRO A 588 -1.49 6.61 14.96
CA PRO A 588 -2.88 6.49 15.31
C PRO A 588 -3.09 6.33 16.82
N GLY A 589 -4.06 7.04 17.38
CA GLY A 589 -4.52 6.90 18.75
C GLY A 589 -4.83 5.45 19.15
N PRO A 590 -5.48 4.62 18.30
CA PRO A 590 -5.70 3.19 18.56
C PRO A 590 -4.43 2.37 18.83
N PHE A 591 -3.25 2.83 18.39
CA PHE A 591 -1.98 2.15 18.68
C PHE A 591 -1.41 2.53 20.05
N LEU A 592 -2.02 3.49 20.74
CA LEU A 592 -1.63 3.96 22.07
C LEU A 592 -2.58 3.42 23.15
N SER A 593 -2.02 3.17 24.31
CA SER A 593 -2.76 2.93 25.54
C SER A 593 -2.84 4.21 26.36
N ALA A 594 -4.07 4.59 26.74
CA ALA A 594 -4.33 5.70 27.64
C ALA A 594 -3.93 5.38 29.10
N THR A 595 -3.84 4.11 29.46
CA THR A 595 -3.71 3.65 30.86
C THR A 595 -2.40 2.90 31.14
N GLN A 596 -1.82 2.25 30.13
CA GLN A 596 -0.58 1.49 30.27
C GLN A 596 0.60 2.26 29.66
N PRO A 597 1.83 2.05 30.15
CA PRO A 597 3.02 2.56 29.49
C PRO A 597 3.12 2.04 28.06
N ASN A 598 3.40 2.95 27.13
CA ASN A 598 3.49 2.64 25.70
C ASN A 598 4.93 2.30 25.35
N ASN A 599 5.19 1.10 24.87
CA ASN A 599 6.53 0.66 24.49
C ASN A 599 6.89 1.21 23.10
N ILE A 600 8.04 1.86 23.00
CA ILE A 600 8.57 2.38 21.75
C ILE A 600 9.84 1.61 21.42
N THR A 601 9.95 1.09 20.20
CA THR A 601 11.17 0.48 19.70
C THR A 601 11.61 1.16 18.41
N VAL A 602 12.90 1.42 18.30
CA VAL A 602 13.53 2.04 17.12
C VAL A 602 14.69 1.17 16.68
N LEU A 603 14.65 0.71 15.43
CA LEU A 603 15.82 0.17 14.75
C LEU A 603 16.46 1.32 13.97
N GLU A 604 17.63 1.79 14.41
CA GLU A 604 18.45 2.75 13.66
C GLU A 604 19.51 1.98 12.88
N LEU A 605 19.69 2.31 11.60
CA LEU A 605 20.51 1.53 10.68
C LEU A 605 21.86 2.18 10.39
N GLU A 606 22.00 3.49 10.60
CA GLU A 606 23.19 4.25 10.22
C GLU A 606 23.83 4.96 11.39
N ARG A 607 23.12 5.85 12.08
CA ARG A 607 23.66 6.58 13.23
C ARG A 607 22.56 7.18 14.09
N ALA A 608 22.61 6.86 15.38
CA ALA A 608 21.75 7.45 16.40
C ALA A 608 22.38 8.73 16.99
N PRO A 609 21.57 9.73 17.38
CA PRO A 609 22.08 10.92 18.06
C PRO A 609 22.48 10.60 19.50
N SER A 610 23.49 11.31 20.02
CA SER A 610 23.99 11.12 21.39
C SER A 610 22.90 11.26 22.47
N HIS A 611 21.94 12.17 22.25
CA HIS A 611 20.83 12.40 23.17
C HIS A 611 19.79 11.28 23.18
N ARG A 612 19.74 10.41 22.14
CA ARG A 612 18.81 9.24 22.05
C ARG A 612 17.36 9.59 22.41
N ARG A 613 16.84 10.69 21.86
CA ARG A 613 15.47 11.15 22.11
C ARG A 613 14.68 11.19 20.81
N ILE A 614 13.40 10.88 20.91
CA ILE A 614 12.38 11.11 19.89
C ILE A 614 11.33 12.07 20.44
N LEU A 615 10.56 12.73 19.57
CA LEU A 615 9.58 13.74 19.94
C LEU A 615 8.21 13.39 19.37
N PHE A 616 7.20 13.30 20.22
CA PHE A 616 5.79 13.19 19.83
C PHE A 616 5.16 14.58 19.78
N MET A 617 4.63 14.96 18.62
CA MET A 617 4.05 16.28 18.33
C MET A 617 2.61 16.16 17.79
N ASP A 618 1.89 17.28 17.76
CA ASP A 618 0.48 17.36 17.38
C ASP A 618 0.25 17.73 15.90
N ARG A 619 1.32 17.95 15.12
CA ARG A 619 1.26 18.28 13.70
C ARG A 619 2.26 17.48 12.89
N PRO A 620 1.91 17.05 11.66
CA PRO A 620 2.85 16.39 10.78
C PRO A 620 3.87 17.38 10.20
N GLN A 621 5.00 16.85 9.75
CA GLN A 621 6.00 17.56 8.95
C GLN A 621 6.38 16.72 7.73
N PHE A 622 5.93 17.16 6.56
CA PHE A 622 6.19 16.50 5.27
C PHE A 622 7.29 17.15 4.45
N PHE A 623 7.97 18.17 4.98
CA PHE A 623 9.04 18.85 4.27
C PHE A 623 10.19 19.23 5.21
N LEU A 624 11.40 19.26 4.64
CA LEU A 624 12.58 19.82 5.29
C LEU A 624 12.44 21.34 5.35
N ASN A 625 12.28 21.90 6.56
CA ASN A 625 12.47 23.33 6.76
C ASN A 625 13.96 23.64 6.61
N HIS A 626 14.37 24.19 5.47
CA HIS A 626 15.68 24.84 5.32
C HIS A 626 15.77 26.18 6.05
N SER A 627 14.68 26.66 6.66
CA SER A 627 14.68 27.82 7.53
C SER A 627 15.02 27.39 8.97
N GLY A 628 16.26 27.67 9.37
CA GLY A 628 16.65 27.68 10.78
C GLY A 628 15.78 28.67 11.54
N TRP A 629 14.73 28.17 12.19
CA TRP A 629 14.10 28.84 13.31
C TRP A 629 14.55 28.11 14.57
N SER A 630 15.54 28.70 15.21
CA SER A 630 15.82 28.48 16.62
C SER A 630 14.53 28.73 17.41
N VAL A 631 13.92 27.67 17.92
CA VAL A 631 12.96 27.81 19.01
C VAL A 631 13.79 28.02 20.26
N SER A 632 13.90 29.28 20.67
CA SER A 632 14.32 29.70 22.01
C SER A 632 13.32 29.24 23.05
#